data_AF-A0A960V5V2-F1
#
_entry.id   AF-A0A960V5V2-F1
#
_cell.length_a   1.000
_cell.length_b   1.000
_cell.length_c   1.000
_cell.angle_alpha   90.00
_cell.angle_beta   90.00
_cell.angle_gamma   90.00
#
_symmetry.space_group_name_H-M   'P 1'
#
loop_
_entity.id
_entity.type
_entity.pdbx_description
1 polymer ?
#
loop_
_entity_poly.entity_id
_entity_poly.type
_entity_poly.pdbx_seq_one_letter_code
_entity_poly.pdbx_strand_id
1 'polypeptide(L)'
;MSEETAPSYILGSIFKILVRLIVPVILFFLIIWQAIYHAKLNREIKKMTHQKEELYKKNYDLKAKIISNYSDNRIENLYNQKYNSGTMFSKDRIITLTLPQEKIHSNLNE
;
A
#
# COMPACT_ATOMS: atom_id res chain seq x y z
N MET A 1 -72.99 25.91 -20.36
CA MET A 1 -72.10 25.78 -19.17
C MET A 1 -70.90 24.91 -19.57
N SER A 2 -69.94 25.46 -20.32
CA SER A 2 -68.82 24.68 -20.90
C SER A 2 -67.62 25.54 -21.28
N GLU A 3 -67.23 26.51 -20.43
CA GLU A 3 -66.03 27.33 -20.69
C GLU A 3 -64.96 27.26 -19.60
N GLU A 4 -65.25 26.74 -18.40
CA GLU A 4 -64.30 26.76 -17.28
C GLU A 4 -63.25 25.62 -17.28
N THR A 5 -63.39 24.60 -18.12
CA THR A 5 -62.52 23.40 -18.08
C THR A 5 -61.36 23.42 -19.09
N ALA A 6 -61.38 24.30 -20.08
CA ALA A 6 -60.29 24.44 -21.06
C ALA A 6 -58.94 24.89 -20.44
N PRO A 7 -58.87 25.87 -19.51
CA PRO A 7 -57.58 26.38 -19.04
C PRO A 7 -56.81 25.37 -18.16
N SER A 8 -57.51 24.51 -17.40
CA SER A 8 -56.87 23.54 -16.52
C SER A 8 -56.18 22.40 -17.28
N TYR A 9 -56.75 21.97 -18.40
CA TYR A 9 -56.16 20.94 -19.28
C TYR A 9 -54.88 21.41 -19.98
N ILE A 10 -54.88 22.67 -20.44
CA ILE A 10 -53.71 23.29 -21.09
C ILE A 10 -52.55 23.39 -20.09
N LEU A 11 -52.84 23.81 -18.86
CA LEU A 11 -51.83 23.91 -17.81
C LEU A 11 -51.18 22.55 -17.47
N GLY A 12 -51.99 21.49 -17.37
CA GLY A 12 -51.49 20.12 -17.14
C GLY A 12 -50.63 19.59 -18.29
N SER A 13 -50.96 19.94 -19.54
CA SER A 13 -50.19 19.56 -20.72
C SER A 13 -48.83 20.26 -20.77
N ILE A 14 -48.79 21.56 -20.46
CA ILE A 14 -47.55 22.34 -20.35
C ILE A 14 -46.65 21.76 -19.24
N PHE A 15 -47.21 21.43 -18.08
CA PHE A 15 -46.47 20.84 -16.97
C PHE A 15 -45.82 19.49 -17.36
N LYS A 16 -46.53 18.62 -18.07
CA LYS A 16 -45.98 17.34 -18.55
C LYS A 16 -44.81 17.53 -19.52
N ILE A 17 -44.91 18.51 -20.43
CA ILE A 17 -43.83 18.84 -21.38
C ILE A 17 -42.62 19.40 -20.62
N LEU A 18 -42.86 20.28 -19.64
CA LEU A 18 -41.82 20.86 -18.82
C LEU A 18 -41.05 19.78 -18.03
N VAL A 19 -41.77 18.88 -17.34
CA VAL A 19 -41.18 17.75 -16.63
C VAL A 19 -40.40 16.84 -17.58
N ARG A 20 -40.95 16.56 -18.77
CA ARG A 20 -40.29 15.72 -19.78
C ARG A 20 -38.96 16.32 -20.27
N LEU A 21 -38.81 17.65 -20.25
CA LEU A 21 -37.57 18.33 -20.61
C LEU A 21 -36.61 18.49 -19.42
N ILE A 22 -37.12 18.81 -18.23
CA ILE A 22 -36.29 19.08 -17.05
C ILE A 22 -35.69 17.78 -16.47
N VAL A 23 -36.48 16.71 -16.39
CA VAL A 23 -36.03 15.42 -15.82
C VAL A 23 -34.77 14.87 -16.50
N PRO A 24 -34.67 14.76 -17.83
CA PRO A 24 -33.45 14.25 -18.46
C PRO A 24 -32.24 15.17 -18.23
N VAL A 25 -32.45 16.50 -18.15
CA VAL A 25 -31.37 17.46 -17.87
C VAL A 25 -30.83 17.29 -16.45
N ILE A 26 -31.72 17.13 -15.47
CA ILE A 26 -31.33 16.87 -14.07
C ILE A 26 -30.59 15.53 -13.96
N LEU A 27 -31.11 14.47 -14.59
CA LEU A 27 -30.46 13.16 -14.59
C LEU A 27 -29.08 13.21 -15.24
N PHE A 28 -28.94 13.92 -16.36
CA PHE A 28 -27.66 14.10 -17.02
C PHE A 28 -26.64 14.78 -16.11
N PHE A 29 -27.03 15.86 -15.44
CA PHE A 29 -26.16 16.57 -14.50
C PHE A 29 -25.78 15.70 -13.30
N LEU A 30 -26.73 14.93 -12.75
CA LEU A 30 -26.48 13.97 -11.66
C LEU A 30 -25.46 12.91 -12.05
N ILE A 31 -25.59 12.33 -13.25
CA ILE A 31 -24.65 11.30 -13.75
C ILE A 31 -23.24 11.88 -13.87
N ILE A 32 -23.10 13.07 -14.45
CA ILE A 32 -21.79 13.73 -14.60
C ILE A 32 -21.19 14.04 -13.24
N TRP A 33 -22.00 14.59 -12.33
CA TRP A 33 -21.55 14.91 -10.97
C TRP A 33 -21.07 13.66 -10.23
N GLN A 34 -21.85 12.58 -10.27
CA GLN A 34 -21.48 11.29 -9.68
C GLN A 34 -20.19 10.73 -10.29
N ALA A 35 -20.04 10.78 -11.62
CA ALA A 35 -18.85 10.29 -12.30
C ALA A 35 -17.58 11.04 -11.86
N ILE A 36 -17.64 12.38 -11.77
CA ILE A 36 -16.52 13.20 -11.31
C ILE A 36 -16.17 12.88 -9.85
N TYR A 37 -17.19 12.76 -9.00
CA TYR A 37 -16.98 12.45 -7.58
C TYR A 37 -16.38 11.06 -7.37
N HIS A 38 -16.91 10.04 -8.06
CA HIS A 38 -16.35 8.68 -8.04
C HIS A 38 -14.90 8.63 -8.55
N ALA A 39 -14.59 9.37 -9.62
CA ALA A 39 -13.22 9.43 -10.15
C ALA A 39 -12.25 10.06 -9.13
N LYS A 40 -12.66 11.12 -8.42
CA LYS A 40 -11.86 11.73 -7.36
C LYS A 40 -11.64 10.76 -6.21
N LEU A 41 -12.71 10.11 -5.74
CA LEU A 41 -12.65 9.16 -4.63
C LEU A 41 -11.76 7.96 -4.96
N ASN A 42 -11.87 7.40 -6.17
CA ASN A 42 -11.03 6.30 -6.62
C ASN A 42 -9.54 6.68 -6.69
N ARG A 43 -9.22 7.91 -7.11
CA ARG A 43 -7.83 8.41 -7.09
C ARG A 43 -7.29 8.50 -5.67
N GLU A 44 -8.08 9.00 -4.74
CA GLU A 44 -7.68 9.13 -3.34
C GLU A 44 -7.50 7.75 -2.68
N ILE A 45 -8.44 6.83 -2.90
CA ILE A 45 -8.33 5.44 -2.45
C ILE A 45 -7.07 4.79 -3.02
N LYS A 46 -6.81 4.94 -4.33
CA LYS A 46 -5.60 4.37 -4.95
C LYS A 46 -4.32 4.93 -4.34
N LYS A 47 -4.27 6.23 -4.08
CA LYS A 47 -3.13 6.88 -3.42
C LYS A 47 -2.91 6.33 -2.01
N MET A 48 -3.97 6.23 -1.21
CA MET A 48 -3.91 5.70 0.16
C MET A 48 -3.52 4.23 0.18
N THR A 49 -4.05 3.42 -0.73
CA THR A 49 -3.69 2.00 -0.87
C THR A 49 -2.22 1.84 -1.24
N HIS A 50 -1.71 2.65 -2.18
CA HIS A 50 -0.31 2.60 -2.55
C HIS A 50 0.62 2.99 -1.38
N GLN A 51 0.27 4.05 -0.65
CA GLN A 51 1.01 4.45 0.55
C GLN A 51 1.00 3.36 1.63
N LYS A 52 -0.16 2.71 1.84
CA LYS A 52 -0.27 1.57 2.75
C LYS A 52 0.68 0.45 2.33
N GLU A 53 0.66 0.05 1.06
CA GLU A 53 1.52 -1.01 0.54
C GLU A 53 3.02 -0.69 0.69
N GLU A 54 3.42 0.54 0.38
CA GLU A 54 4.80 1.01 0.60
C GLU A 54 5.22 0.93 2.08
N LEU A 55 4.33 1.35 2.99
CA LEU A 55 4.60 1.29 4.43
C LEU A 55 4.70 -0.16 4.91
N TYR A 56 3.86 -1.08 4.42
CA TYR A 56 3.99 -2.51 4.72
C TYR A 56 5.31 -3.08 4.23
N LYS A 57 5.72 -2.74 3.01
CA LYS A 57 7.00 -3.18 2.44
C LYS A 57 8.18 -2.67 3.26
N LYS A 58 8.17 -1.39 3.64
CA LYS A 58 9.20 -0.79 4.51
C LYS A 58 9.24 -1.43 5.89
N ASN A 59 8.08 -1.74 6.48
CA ASN A 59 8.01 -2.40 7.78
C ASN A 59 8.58 -3.82 7.73
N TYR A 60 8.26 -4.57 6.67
CA TYR A 60 8.82 -5.90 6.43
C TYR A 60 10.35 -5.86 6.26
N ASP A 61 10.84 -4.93 5.45
CA ASP A 61 12.29 -4.72 5.26
C ASP A 61 13.00 -4.35 6.56
N LEU A 62 12.41 -3.45 7.35
CA LEU A 62 12.95 -3.07 8.65
C LEU A 62 13.00 -4.27 9.61
N LYS A 63 11.95 -5.08 9.66
CA LYS A 63 11.94 -6.30 10.48
C LYS A 63 13.02 -7.29 10.04
N ALA A 64 13.15 -7.51 8.74
CA ALA A 64 14.18 -8.37 8.18
C ALA A 64 15.59 -7.84 8.55
N LYS A 65 15.80 -6.52 8.47
CA LYS A 65 17.06 -5.88 8.82
C LYS A 65 17.38 -5.98 10.32
N ILE A 66 16.39 -5.79 11.19
CA ILE A 66 16.54 -5.95 12.65
C ILE A 66 16.93 -7.40 12.99
N ILE A 67 16.26 -8.39 12.39
CA ILE A 67 16.57 -9.80 12.62
C ILE A 67 17.99 -10.12 12.12
N SER A 68 18.37 -9.63 10.94
CA SER A 68 19.72 -9.82 10.39
C SER A 68 20.79 -9.17 11.29
N ASN A 69 20.57 -7.93 11.74
CA ASN A 69 21.51 -7.26 12.63
C ASN A 69 21.64 -8.00 13.98
N TYR A 70 20.53 -8.53 14.51
CA TYR A 70 20.57 -9.32 15.73
C TYR A 70 21.32 -10.64 15.54
N SER A 71 21.14 -11.32 14.40
CA SER A 71 21.92 -12.53 14.09
C SER A 71 23.40 -12.24 13.90
N ASP A 72 23.73 -11.14 13.23
CA ASP A 72 25.11 -10.72 12.96
C ASP A 72 25.82 -10.43 14.30
N ASN A 73 25.20 -9.64 15.17
CA ASN A 73 25.71 -9.35 16.51
C ASN A 73 25.86 -10.63 17.36
N ARG A 74 24.92 -11.57 17.26
CA ARG A 74 25.00 -12.85 17.98
C ARG A 74 26.18 -13.69 17.48
N ILE A 75 26.39 -13.74 16.17
CA ILE A 75 27.48 -14.52 15.58
C ILE A 75 28.83 -13.86 15.84
N GLU A 76 28.91 -12.53 15.81
CA GLU A 76 30.09 -11.77 16.22
C GLU A 76 30.46 -12.05 17.69
N ASN A 77 29.48 -12.03 18.59
CA ASN A 77 29.71 -12.36 20.01
C ASN A 77 30.19 -13.80 20.20
N LEU A 78 29.59 -14.77 19.51
CA LEU A 78 30.02 -16.18 19.56
C LEU A 78 31.43 -16.36 18.99
N TYR A 79 31.76 -15.63 17.92
CA TYR A 79 33.08 -15.68 17.29
C TYR A 79 34.15 -15.05 18.19
N ASN A 80 33.89 -13.88 18.76
CA ASN A 80 34.78 -13.22 19.71
C ASN A 80 34.98 -14.06 20.97
N GLN A 81 33.94 -14.76 21.45
CA GLN A 81 34.04 -15.69 22.57
C GLN A 81 34.94 -16.90 22.27
N LYS A 82 34.93 -17.41 21.03
CA LYS A 82 35.69 -18.61 20.65
C LYS A 82 37.13 -18.32 20.23
N TYR A 83 37.36 -17.23 19.50
CA TYR A 83 38.64 -16.97 18.82
C TYR A 83 39.39 -15.74 19.34
N ASN A 84 38.83 -14.99 20.29
CA ASN A 84 39.44 -13.87 21.02
C ASN A 84 40.05 -12.73 20.17
N SER A 85 39.95 -12.78 18.84
CA SER A 85 40.43 -11.76 17.89
C SER A 85 40.05 -12.16 16.45
N GLY A 86 39.05 -11.51 15.86
CA GLY A 86 38.97 -11.46 14.40
C GLY A 86 37.83 -10.59 13.91
N THR A 87 38.10 -9.86 12.84
CA THR A 87 37.17 -8.91 12.24
C THR A 87 36.20 -9.64 11.32
N MET A 88 34.91 -9.57 11.66
CA MET A 88 33.82 -10.13 10.86
C MET A 88 33.28 -9.06 9.90
N PHE A 89 33.11 -9.40 8.62
CA PHE A 89 32.48 -8.51 7.63
C PHE A 89 31.07 -9.04 7.30
N SER A 90 30.04 -8.27 7.63
CA SER A 90 28.65 -8.55 7.21
C SER A 90 28.31 -7.73 5.97
N LYS A 91 27.89 -8.39 4.89
CA LYS A 91 27.33 -7.75 3.70
C LYS A 91 26.13 -8.56 3.21
N ASP A 92 24.99 -7.89 3.05
CA ASP A 92 23.80 -8.42 2.37
C ASP A 92 23.32 -9.81 2.83
N ARG A 93 23.23 -10.02 4.14
CA ARG A 93 22.73 -11.25 4.82
C ARG A 93 23.62 -12.50 4.68
N ILE A 94 24.81 -12.37 4.10
CA ILE A 94 25.80 -13.45 4.02
C ILE A 94 26.96 -13.09 4.94
N ILE A 95 27.19 -13.96 5.93
CA ILE A 95 28.29 -13.84 6.87
C ILE A 95 29.52 -14.53 6.29
N THR A 96 30.58 -13.77 6.02
CA THR A 96 31.87 -14.32 5.59
C THR A 96 32.84 -14.25 6.76
N LEU A 97 33.15 -15.42 7.33
CA LEU A 97 34.08 -15.57 8.45
C LEU A 97 35.44 -15.99 7.89
N THR A 98 36.45 -15.13 8.03
CA THR A 98 37.85 -15.52 7.85
C THR A 98 38.33 -16.17 9.14
N LEU A 99 38.30 -17.51 9.21
CA LEU A 99 38.85 -18.21 10.36
C LEU A 99 40.37 -17.94 10.45
N PRO A 100 40.90 -17.58 11.63
CA PRO A 100 42.33 -17.62 11.86
C PRO A 100 42.80 -19.07 11.66
N GLN A 101 43.97 -19.24 11.06
CA GLN A 101 44.55 -20.55 10.82
C GLN A 101 44.90 -21.20 12.17
N GLU A 102 43.97 -21.89 12.78
CA GLU A 102 44.20 -22.65 14.00
C GLU A 102 45.07 -23.86 13.65
N LYS A 103 46.16 -24.03 14.39
CA LYS A 103 47.19 -25.06 14.21
C LYS A 103 46.57 -26.46 14.20
N ILE A 104 46.33 -27.02 13.02
CA ILE A 104 46.04 -28.45 12.83
C ILE A 104 47.35 -29.24 12.92
N HIS A 105 48.02 -29.21 14.07
CA HIS A 105 49.17 -30.07 14.36
C HIS A 105 49.27 -30.26 15.88
N SER A 106 48.70 -31.34 16.41
CA SER A 106 49.25 -32.06 17.60
C SER A 106 48.27 -33.07 18.23
N ASN A 107 47.60 -33.93 17.46
CA ASN A 107 46.93 -35.12 18.05
C ASN A 107 46.67 -36.19 16.98
N LEU A 108 47.74 -36.65 16.32
CA LEU A 108 47.66 -37.79 15.41
C LEU A 108 48.78 -38.82 15.61
N ASN A 109 49.56 -38.71 16.69
CA ASN A 109 50.49 -39.75 17.14
C ASN A 109 50.75 -39.56 18.64
N GLU A 110 50.04 -40.30 19.49
CA GLU A 110 50.55 -40.99 20.68
C GLU A 110 49.48 -41.96 21.22
#